data_AF-A0A6L7CNB4-F1
#
_entry.id   AF-A0A6L7CNB4-F1
#
_cell.length_a   1.000
_cell.length_b   1.000
_cell.length_c   1.000
_cell.angle_alpha   90.00
_cell.angle_beta   90.00
_cell.angle_gamma   90.00
#
_symmetry.space_group_name_H-M   'P 1'
#
loop_
_entity.id
_entity.type
_entity.pdbx_description
1 polymer ?
#
loop_
_entity_poly.entity_id
_entity_poly.type
_entity_poly.pdbx_seq_one_letter_code
_entity_poly.pdbx_strand_id
1 'polypeptide(L)' 'MMYHIPGVLSPQDVARFREQLEQAEWVDGRVTTGAQGAQVKNNQQVDTRSTLYAALQN' A
#
# COMPACT_ATOMS: atom_id res chain seq x y z
N MET A 1 -15.17 -10.91 -15.96
CA MET A 1 -15.33 -11.72 -14.74
C MET A 1 -13.98 -11.79 -14.05
N MET A 2 -13.88 -11.52 -12.75
CA MET A 2 -12.63 -11.56 -11.98
C MET A 2 -12.63 -12.80 -11.09
N TYR A 3 -11.51 -13.54 -11.02
CA TYR A 3 -11.39 -14.73 -10.16
C TYR A 3 -10.77 -14.35 -8.81
N HIS A 4 -11.31 -14.90 -7.71
CA HIS A 4 -10.70 -14.80 -6.40
C HIS A 4 -9.72 -15.95 -6.18
N ILE A 5 -8.50 -15.64 -5.74
CA ILE A 5 -7.49 -16.62 -5.33
C ILE A 5 -7.41 -16.59 -3.80
N PRO A 6 -8.03 -17.56 -3.10
CA PRO A 6 -7.99 -17.60 -1.65
C PRO A 6 -6.63 -18.08 -1.13
N GLY A 7 -6.27 -17.69 0.09
CA GLY A 7 -5.12 -18.26 0.80
C GLY A 7 -3.75 -17.88 0.24
N VAL A 8 -3.63 -16.77 -0.50
CA VAL A 8 -2.33 -16.26 -0.99
C VAL A 8 -1.38 -15.93 0.18
N LEU A 9 -1.94 -15.42 1.28
CA LEU A 9 -1.22 -15.14 2.52
C LEU A 9 -1.88 -15.90 3.67
N SER A 10 -1.07 -16.46 4.58
CA SER A 10 -1.57 -17.00 5.84
C SER A 10 -2.03 -15.86 6.76
N PRO A 11 -2.86 -16.13 7.79
CA PRO A 11 -3.19 -15.13 8.79
C PRO A 11 -1.96 -14.51 9.48
N GLN A 12 -0.91 -15.30 9.68
CA GLN A 12 0.35 -14.84 10.26
C GLN A 12 1.10 -13.89 9.33
N ASP A 13 1.13 -14.18 8.02
CA ASP A 13 1.73 -13.29 7.03
C ASP A 13 1.00 -11.93 6.99
N VAL A 14 -0.33 -11.96 7.00
CA VAL A 14 -1.17 -10.74 7.03
C VAL A 14 -0.88 -9.91 8.28
N ALA A 15 -0.77 -10.55 9.45
CA ALA A 15 -0.45 -9.87 10.70
C ALA A 15 0.93 -9.18 10.63
N ARG A 16 1.96 -9.90 10.17
CA ARG A 16 3.32 -9.36 10.01
C ARG A 16 3.35 -8.13 9.09
N PHE A 17 2.68 -8.19 7.94
CA PHE A 17 2.63 -7.03 7.03
C PHE A 17 1.86 -5.87 7.63
N ARG A 18 0.78 -6.13 8.39
CA ARG A 18 0.02 -5.08 9.06
C ARG A 18 0.85 -4.34 10.10
N GLU A 19 1.58 -5.07 10.95
CA GLU A 19 2.46 -4.46 11.97
C GLU A 19 3.51 -3.52 11.34
N GLN A 20 4.06 -3.90 10.19
CA GLN A 20 4.99 -3.05 9.44
C GLN A 20 4.29 -1.81 8.85
N LEU A 21 3.10 -1.99 8.25
CA LEU A 21 2.33 -0.91 7.64
C LEU A 21 1.76 0.09 8.66
N GLU A 22 1.50 -0.34 9.89
CA GLU A 22 1.08 0.55 10.99
C GLU A 22 2.17 1.56 11.38
N GLN A 23 3.43 1.25 11.10
CA GLN A 23 4.58 2.13 11.35
C GLN A 23 4.93 3.01 10.14
N ALA A 24 4.20 2.85 9.04
CA ALA A 24 4.48 3.56 7.80
C ALA A 24 4.04 5.04 7.87
N GLU A 25 4.77 5.89 7.15
CA GLU A 25 4.28 7.23 6.85
C GLU A 25 3.22 7.16 5.74
N TRP A 26 1.97 7.42 6.11
CA TRP A 26 0.83 7.45 5.19
C TRP A 26 0.61 8.86 4.64
N VAL A 27 0.87 9.04 3.35
CA VAL A 27 0.74 10.31 2.62
C VAL A 27 -0.46 10.33 1.69
N ASP A 28 -0.85 11.50 1.21
CA ASP A 28 -1.92 11.65 0.23
C ASP A 28 -1.60 10.87 -1.06
N GLY A 29 -2.53 10.00 -1.47
CA GLY A 29 -2.46 9.19 -2.68
C GLY A 29 -2.22 9.98 -3.97
N ARG A 30 -2.55 11.27 -3.98
CA ARG A 30 -2.37 12.17 -5.14
C ARG A 30 -0.91 12.39 -5.51
N VAL A 31 0.04 12.17 -4.59
CA VAL A 31 1.48 12.39 -4.90
C VAL A 31 2.04 11.41 -5.94
N THR A 32 1.35 10.31 -6.22
CA THR A 32 1.77 9.29 -7.21
C THR A 32 0.95 9.31 -8.49
N THR A 33 0.05 10.27 -8.69
CA THR A 33 -0.81 10.33 -9.88
C THR A 33 -0.58 11.61 -10.67
N GLY A 34 -0.80 11.55 -11.99
CA GLY A 34 -0.80 12.73 -12.85
C GLY A 34 -2.01 13.65 -12.58
N ALA A 35 -2.00 14.84 -13.19
CA ALA A 35 -2.98 15.90 -12.91
C ALA A 35 -4.45 15.46 -13.02
N GLN A 36 -4.80 14.62 -14.00
CA GLN A 36 -6.17 14.11 -14.17
C GLN A 36 -6.59 13.18 -13.01
N GLY A 37 -5.71 12.27 -12.60
CA GLY A 37 -5.99 11.35 -11.50
C GLY A 37 -6.08 12.07 -10.16
N ALA A 38 -5.33 13.16 -9.98
CA ALA A 38 -5.30 13.92 -8.72
C ALA A 38 -6.66 14.55 -8.37
N GLN A 39 -7.48 14.83 -9.37
CA GLN A 39 -8.83 15.40 -9.19
C GLN A 39 -9.79 14.42 -8.50
N VAL A 40 -9.59 13.12 -8.69
CA VAL A 40 -10.54 12.08 -8.23
C VAL A 40 -9.94 11.10 -7.23
N LYS A 41 -8.60 11.03 -7.12
CA LYS A 41 -7.92 10.13 -6.19
C LYS A 41 -8.05 10.67 -4.77
N ASN A 42 -8.69 9.90 -3.89
CA ASN A 42 -8.88 10.23 -2.49
C ASN A 42 -8.58 8.99 -1.62
N ASN A 43 -7.30 8.73 -1.41
CA ASN A 43 -6.82 7.66 -0.55
C ASN A 43 -5.50 8.07 0.10
N GLN A 44 -5.03 7.26 1.04
CA GLN A 44 -3.67 7.35 1.55
C GLN A 44 -2.81 6.24 0.93
N GLN A 45 -1.50 6.46 0.93
CA GLN A 45 -0.50 5.47 0.53
C GLN A 45 0.74 5.59 1.40
N VAL A 46 1.49 4.51 1.55
CA VAL A 46 2.85 4.59 2.11
C VAL A 46 3.71 5.48 1.20
N ASP A 47 4.51 6.38 1.79
CA ASP A 47 5.43 7.21 1.00
C ASP A 47 6.42 6.31 0.24
N THR A 48 6.41 6.42 -1.09
CA THR A 48 7.25 5.62 -2.00
C THR A 48 8.74 5.93 -1.88
N ARG A 49 9.10 7.00 -1.17
CA ARG A 49 10.47 7.39 -0.87
C ARG A 49 10.95 6.89 0.49
N SER A 50 10.07 6.26 1.28
CA SER A 50 10.43 5.71 2.59
C SER A 50 11.28 4.45 2.46
N THR A 51 12.15 4.19 3.43
CA THR A 51 12.92 2.95 3.50
C THR A 51 12.02 1.72 3.70
N LEU A 52 10.91 1.89 4.41
CA LEU A 52 9.90 0.86 4.60
C LEU A 52 9.26 0.43 3.27
N TYR A 53 8.93 1.40 2.39
CA TYR A 53 8.39 1.08 1.07
C TYR A 53 9.35 0.19 0.27
N ALA A 54 10.65 0.47 0.29
CA ALA A 54 11.65 -0.38 -0.36
C ALA A 54 11.77 -1.77 0.30
N ALA A 55 11.69 -1.84 1.63
CA ALA A 55 11.75 -3.11 2.36
C ALA A 55 10.56 -4.03 2.08
N LEU A 56 9.35 -3.46 1.94
CA LEU A 56 8.11 -4.19 1.65
C LEU A 56 8.03 -4.76 0.22
N GLN A 57 8.98 -4.43 -0.66
CA GLN A 57 9.05 -4.96 -2.03
C GLN A 57 9.83 -6.28 -2.14
N ASN A 58 10.52 -6.70 -1.08
CA ASN A 58 11.31 -7.94 -1.02
C ASN A 58 10.63 -9.00 -0.16
#